data_AF-F1CZN8-F1
#
_entry.id   AF-F1CZN8-F1
#
_cell.length_a   1.000
_cell.length_b   1.000
_cell.length_c   1.000
_cell.angle_alpha   90.00
_cell.angle_beta   90.00
_cell.angle_gamma   90.00
#
_symmetry.space_group_name_H-M   'P 1'
#
loop_
_entity.id
_entity.type
_entity.pdbx_description
1 polymer ?
#
loop_
_entity_poly.entity_id
_entity_poly.type
_entity_poly.pdbx_seq_one_letter_code
_entity_poly.pdbx_strand_id
1 'polypeptide(L)'
;ENGSAVKQYTLRISNGSPSTVCSVHIKLNASIKDKWNLDEVSSDLYRTPSWMTIAPDAVADQAGYIAYGESVPTVSSVHNC
;
A
#
# COMPACT_ATOMS: atom_id res chain seq x y z
N GLU A 1 -2.63 -23.54 9.46
CA GLU A 1 -3.45 -22.35 9.13
C GLU A 1 -4.49 -22.16 10.24
N ASN A 2 -4.32 -21.15 11.10
CA ASN A 2 -5.07 -21.00 12.37
C ASN A 2 -6.42 -20.26 12.23
N GLY A 3 -7.27 -20.65 11.28
CA GLY A 3 -8.68 -20.23 11.25
C GLY A 3 -8.96 -18.72 11.11
N SER A 4 -7.96 -17.87 10.90
CA SER A 4 -8.14 -16.43 10.67
C SER A 4 -8.82 -16.21 9.32
N ALA A 5 -9.85 -15.35 9.30
CA ALA A 5 -10.55 -14.98 8.08
C ALA A 5 -9.57 -14.41 7.04
N VAL A 6 -9.69 -14.84 5.79
CA VAL A 6 -8.91 -14.29 4.67
C VAL A 6 -9.69 -13.12 4.08
N LYS A 7 -9.06 -11.96 4.01
CA LYS A 7 -9.70 -10.73 3.53
C LYS A 7 -8.89 -10.08 2.44
N GLN A 8 -9.58 -9.55 1.44
CA GLN A 8 -8.99 -8.79 0.34
C GLN A 8 -9.20 -7.31 0.57
N TYR A 9 -8.14 -6.52 0.39
CA TYR A 9 -8.12 -5.08 0.56
C TYR A 9 -7.63 -4.38 -0.71
N THR A 10 -8.29 -3.28 -1.05
CA THR A 10 -7.81 -2.31 -2.05
C THR A 10 -7.30 -1.07 -1.32
N LEU A 11 -6.07 -0.65 -1.61
CA LEU A 11 -5.50 0.57 -1.06
C LEU A 11 -5.94 1.76 -1.90
N ARG A 12 -6.61 2.72 -1.27
CA ARG A 12 -6.93 4.02 -1.88
C ARG A 12 -6.00 5.08 -1.31
N ILE A 13 -5.07 5.55 -2.13
CA ILE A 13 -4.01 6.51 -1.74
C ILE A 13 -4.32 7.86 -2.40
N SER A 14 -4.63 8.87 -1.61
CA SER A 14 -4.88 10.24 -2.07
C SER A 14 -3.67 11.14 -1.82
N ASN A 15 -3.21 11.85 -2.85
CA ASN A 15 -2.18 12.88 -2.72
C ASN A 15 -2.82 14.26 -2.53
N GLY A 16 -2.91 14.74 -1.29
CA GLY A 16 -3.39 16.10 -1.00
C GLY A 16 -2.29 17.18 -1.00
N SER A 17 -1.10 16.87 -1.51
CA SER A 17 0.04 17.79 -1.55
C SER A 17 0.19 18.44 -2.94
N PRO A 18 0.88 19.58 -3.05
CA PRO A 18 1.12 20.24 -4.33
C PRO A 18 2.22 19.57 -5.18
N SER A 19 2.90 18.54 -4.66
CA SER A 19 3.98 17.84 -5.34
C SER A 19 3.51 16.49 -5.88
N THR A 20 4.10 16.01 -6.96
CA THR A 20 3.86 14.64 -7.45
C THR A 20 4.51 13.64 -6.50
N VAL A 21 3.75 12.63 -6.09
CA VAL A 21 4.28 11.52 -5.28
C VAL A 21 4.74 10.40 -6.21
N CYS A 22 6.00 9.99 -6.07
CA CYS A 22 6.63 8.95 -6.88
C CYS A 22 6.63 7.58 -6.18
N SER A 23 6.61 7.53 -4.84
CA SER A 23 6.52 6.29 -4.09
C SER A 23 5.95 6.52 -2.69
N VAL A 24 5.13 5.59 -2.22
CA VAL A 24 4.61 5.58 -0.85
C VAL A 24 5.02 4.27 -0.20
N HIS A 25 5.72 4.34 0.92
CA HIS A 25 6.03 3.18 1.75
C HIS A 25 4.91 2.97 2.77
N ILE A 26 4.41 1.75 2.86
CA ILE A 26 3.21 1.37 3.62
C ILE A 26 3.53 0.12 4.44
N LYS A 27 3.20 0.15 5.73
CA LYS A 27 3.11 -1.06 6.55
C LYS A 27 1.68 -1.58 6.52
N LEU A 28 1.50 -2.86 6.22
CA LEU A 28 0.15 -3.45 6.12
C LEU A 28 -0.34 -3.98 7.47
N ASN A 29 0.55 -4.13 8.45
CA ASN A 29 0.22 -4.48 9.83
C ASN A 29 -0.63 -5.76 9.94
N ALA A 30 -0.36 -6.73 9.05
CA ALA A 30 -1.04 -8.02 9.01
C ALA A 30 -0.17 -9.07 8.31
N SER A 31 -0.47 -10.34 8.55
CA SER A 31 0.16 -11.43 7.79
C SER A 31 -0.42 -11.48 6.37
N ILE A 32 0.44 -11.29 5.37
CA ILE A 32 0.05 -11.18 3.96
C ILE A 32 0.05 -12.56 3.29
N LYS A 33 -1.06 -12.88 2.64
CA LYS A 33 -1.20 -14.07 1.79
C LYS A 33 -0.76 -13.79 0.36
N ASP A 34 -1.15 -12.64 -0.19
CA ASP A 34 -0.84 -12.24 -1.57
C ASP A 34 -0.90 -10.70 -1.72
N LYS A 35 -0.29 -10.15 -2.77
CA LYS A 35 -0.28 -8.71 -3.07
C LYS A 35 -0.14 -8.43 -4.57
N TRP A 36 -0.67 -7.29 -5.02
CA TRP A 36 -0.45 -6.78 -6.37
C TRP A 36 -0.18 -5.28 -6.35
N ASN A 37 0.63 -4.83 -7.31
CA ASN A 37 1.08 -3.44 -7.43
C ASN A 37 1.65 -2.87 -6.11
N LEU A 38 2.37 -3.73 -5.37
CA LEU A 38 3.12 -3.43 -4.16
C LEU A 38 4.43 -4.22 -4.18
N ASP A 39 5.55 -3.52 -4.06
CA ASP A 39 6.86 -4.13 -3.94
C ASP A 39 7.23 -4.29 -2.47
N GLU A 40 7.77 -5.45 -2.08
CA GLU A 40 8.26 -5.67 -0.73
C GLU A 40 9.66 -5.05 -0.56
N VAL A 41 9.82 -4.19 0.45
CA VAL A 41 11.09 -3.54 0.77
C VAL A 41 11.79 -4.30 1.89
N SER A 42 11.03 -4.70 2.91
CA SER A 42 11.47 -5.54 4.02
C SER A 42 10.26 -6.20 4.68
N SER A 43 10.47 -7.03 5.70
CA SER A 43 9.37 -7.64 6.46
C SER A 43 8.35 -6.60 6.92
N ASP A 44 7.10 -6.76 6.48
CA ASP A 44 5.95 -5.85 6.74
C ASP A 44 6.13 -4.39 6.26
N LEU A 45 7.05 -4.15 5.33
CA LEU A 45 7.22 -2.85 4.67
C LEU A 45 7.12 -3.02 3.16
N TYR A 46 6.13 -2.38 2.58
CA TYR A 46 5.86 -2.41 1.14
C TYR A 46 5.95 -1.01 0.57
N ARG A 47 6.09 -0.90 -0.75
CA ARG A 47 6.02 0.38 -1.45
C ARG A 47 5.19 0.28 -2.72
N THR A 48 4.59 1.40 -3.12
CA THR A 48 4.03 1.51 -4.47
C THR A 48 5.14 1.44 -5.53
N PRO A 49 4.89 0.78 -6.67
CA PRO A 49 5.88 0.66 -7.74
C PRO A 49 6.12 2.03 -8.39
N SER A 50 7.30 2.21 -8.99
CA SER A 50 7.75 3.52 -9.51
C SER A 50 6.88 4.11 -10.62
N TRP A 51 6.10 3.28 -11.33
CA TRP A 51 5.15 3.75 -12.34
C TRP A 51 3.86 4.31 -11.73
N MET A 52 3.58 4.03 -10.46
CA MET A 52 2.38 4.49 -9.75
C MET A 52 2.62 5.88 -9.16
N THR A 53 2.89 6.85 -10.03
CA THR A 53 3.00 8.25 -9.64
C THR A 53 1.62 8.84 -9.37
N ILE A 54 1.49 9.64 -8.32
CA ILE A 54 0.23 10.28 -7.93
C ILE A 54 0.40 11.79 -8.06
N ALA A 55 -0.26 12.39 -9.05
CA ALA A 55 -0.27 13.85 -9.24
C ALA A 55 -0.91 14.57 -8.04
N PRO A 56 -0.68 15.89 -7.88
CA PRO A 56 -1.42 16.70 -6.91
C PRO A 56 -2.93 16.50 -7.02
N ASP A 57 -3.59 16.37 -5.88
CA ASP A 57 -5.03 16.13 -5.71
C ASP A 57 -5.57 14.84 -6.34
N ALA A 58 -4.70 13.96 -6.86
CA ALA A 58 -5.08 12.71 -7.48
C ALA A 58 -5.18 11.55 -6.48
N VAL A 59 -5.82 10.47 -6.93
CA VAL A 59 -5.98 9.22 -6.16
C VAL A 59 -5.43 8.05 -6.98
N ALA A 60 -4.70 7.16 -6.32
CA ALA A 60 -4.31 5.85 -6.84
C ALA A 60 -5.02 4.75 -6.05
N ASP A 61 -5.68 3.83 -6.75
CA ASP A 61 -6.44 2.71 -6.19
C ASP A 61 -6.13 1.36 -6.85
N GLN A 62 -5.00 1.28 -7.58
CA GLN A 62 -4.60 0.08 -8.30
C GLN A 62 -3.88 -0.94 -7.41
N ALA A 63 -3.41 -0.55 -6.22
CA ALA A 63 -2.69 -1.41 -5.28
C ALA A 63 -3.63 -2.17 -4.34
N GLY A 64 -3.27 -3.39 -3.98
CA GLY A 64 -4.04 -4.15 -3.00
C GLY A 64 -3.35 -5.45 -2.56
N TYR A 65 -3.98 -6.10 -1.60
CA TYR A 65 -3.42 -7.27 -0.92
C TYR A 65 -4.50 -8.16 -0.32
N ILE A 66 -4.11 -9.40 -0.02
CA ILE A 66 -4.91 -10.36 0.75
C ILE A 66 -4.18 -10.62 2.05
N ALA A 67 -4.88 -10.49 3.18
CA ALA A 67 -4.33 -10.70 4.52
C ALA A 67 -5.12 -11.76 5.30
N TYR A 68 -4.42 -12.38 6.25
CA TYR A 68 -5.04 -13.21 7.28
C TYR A 68 -5.42 -12.32 8.48
N GLY A 69 -6.71 -12.23 8.77
CA GLY A 69 -7.26 -11.35 9.81
C GLY A 69 -7.51 -9.92 9.33
N GLU A 70 -7.69 -9.00 10.29
CA GLU A 70 -7.82 -7.58 9.99
C GLU A 70 -6.48 -6.96 9.64
N SER A 71 -6.51 -5.96 8.77
CA SER A 71 -5.36 -5.14 8.42
C SER A 71 -5.76 -3.67 8.48
N VAL A 72 -4.92 -2.87 9.16
CA VAL A 72 -5.05 -1.42 9.21
C VAL A 72 -3.73 -0.84 8.70
N PRO A 73 -3.63 -0.53 7.41
CA PRO A 73 -2.38 -0.07 6.82
C PRO A 73 -1.98 1.31 7.33
N THR A 74 -0.67 1.57 7.40
CA THR A 74 -0.11 2.84 7.84
C THR A 74 0.95 3.33 6.87
N VAL A 75 0.95 4.62 6.55
CA VAL A 75 1.99 5.23 5.73
C VAL A 75 3.26 5.40 6.57
N SER A 76 4.38 4.83 6.10
CA SER A 76 5.68 4.93 6.75
C SER A 76 6.51 6.08 6.20
N SER A 77 6.49 6.32 4.89
CA SER A 77 7.15 7.45 4.24
C SER A 77 6.51 7.76 2.89
N VAL A 78 6.63 9.02 2.46
CA VAL A 78 6.18 9.51 1.16
C VAL A 78 7.40 10.09 0.44
N HIS A 79 7.58 9.70 -0.80
CA HIS A 79 8.69 10.15 -1.65
C HIS A 79 8.11 10.93 -2.82
N ASN A 80 8.40 12.23 -2.83
CA ASN A 80 8.03 13.11 -3.92
C ASN A 80 9.01 12.97 -5.07
N CYS A 81 8.49 13.21 -6.27
CA CYS A 81 9.27 13.74 -7.37
C CYS A 81 9.37 15.28 -7.16
#